data_AF-A0A4Q6A647-F1
#
_entry.id   AF-A0A4Q6A647-F1
#
_cell.length_a   1.000
_cell.length_b   1.000
_cell.length_c   1.000
_cell.angle_alpha   90.00
_cell.angle_beta   90.00
_cell.angle_gamma   90.00
#
_symmetry.space_group_name_H-M   'P 1'
#
loop_
_entity.id
_entity.type
_entity.pdbx_description
1 polymer ?
#
loop_
_entity_poly.entity_id
_entity_poly.type
_entity_poly.pdbx_seq_one_letter_code
_entity_poly.pdbx_strand_id
1 'polypeptide(L)'
;MRYLLLPLLLTGLFFSCQQSPQKEVVQVKGKTLPTLPLSPEKVKGTYSGDFKGSPISLVLNYVSHQHASGYNVHKGLMRNLSGRIAFREGKLQLELSEPGSNQFDGTFSLLLDTAITSALNPMAPAPIPTSPILPTPDKR
;
A
#
# COMPACT_ATOMS: atom_id res chain seq x y z
N MET A 1 10.68 -57.07 -42.53
CA MET A 1 11.39 -56.02 -41.77
C MET A 1 10.55 -54.75 -41.81
N ARG A 2 10.20 -54.25 -40.61
CA ARG A 2 9.73 -52.89 -40.28
C ARG A 2 8.42 -52.38 -40.89
N TYR A 3 7.37 -52.58 -40.10
CA TYR A 3 6.20 -51.69 -40.00
C TYR A 3 6.64 -50.32 -39.49
N LEU A 4 6.18 -49.24 -40.12
CA LEU A 4 5.80 -48.00 -39.42
C LEU A 4 5.18 -47.02 -40.42
N LEU A 5 3.87 -46.79 -40.29
CA LEU A 5 3.21 -45.48 -40.40
C LEU A 5 1.69 -45.73 -40.38
N LEU A 6 1.11 -45.65 -39.19
CA LEU A 6 -0.33 -45.43 -39.02
C LEU A 6 -0.48 -44.02 -38.40
N PRO A 7 -1.08 -43.05 -39.10
CA PRO A 7 -1.48 -41.79 -38.50
C PRO A 7 -2.88 -41.99 -37.91
N LEU A 8 -3.01 -41.92 -36.59
CA LEU A 8 -4.33 -41.89 -35.95
C LEU A 8 -4.40 -40.78 -34.92
N LEU A 9 -5.10 -39.72 -35.33
CA LEU A 9 -6.03 -38.93 -34.53
C LEU A 9 -5.91 -39.11 -33.01
N LEU A 10 -5.37 -38.10 -32.34
CA LEU A 10 -5.77 -37.78 -30.96
C LEU A 10 -6.19 -36.32 -30.88
N THR A 11 -7.34 -36.05 -31.46
CA THR A 11 -8.15 -34.86 -31.22
C THR A 11 -8.64 -34.82 -29.77
N GLY A 12 -8.47 -33.69 -29.11
CA GLY A 12 -9.43 -33.19 -28.12
C GLY A 12 -9.30 -33.72 -26.69
N LEU A 13 -8.27 -33.27 -25.96
CA LEU A 13 -8.40 -33.11 -24.51
C LEU A 13 -8.97 -31.72 -24.23
N PHE A 14 -10.30 -31.66 -24.23
CA PHE A 14 -11.08 -30.61 -23.62
C PHE A 14 -10.79 -30.58 -22.12
N PHE A 15 -9.90 -29.70 -21.67
CA PHE A 15 -10.04 -29.13 -20.32
C PHE A 15 -10.92 -27.90 -20.43
N SER A 16 -12.23 -28.18 -20.44
CA SER A 16 -13.26 -27.23 -20.06
C SER A 16 -12.98 -26.81 -18.63
N CYS A 17 -12.41 -25.63 -18.44
CA CYS A 17 -12.50 -24.96 -17.16
C CYS A 17 -13.96 -24.54 -17.03
N GLN A 18 -14.75 -25.30 -16.26
CA GLN A 18 -16.07 -24.86 -15.85
C GLN A 18 -15.88 -23.52 -15.14
N GLN A 19 -16.27 -22.45 -15.83
CA GLN A 19 -16.56 -21.18 -15.18
C GLN A 19 -17.72 -21.48 -14.23
N SER A 20 -17.39 -21.70 -12.96
CA SER A 20 -18.40 -21.80 -11.91
C SER A 20 -19.33 -20.59 -12.08
N PRO A 21 -20.67 -20.79 -12.07
CA PRO A 21 -21.61 -19.69 -12.15
C PRO A 21 -21.17 -18.62 -11.17
N GLN A 22 -21.05 -17.39 -11.64
CA GLN A 22 -20.76 -16.25 -10.79
C GLN A 22 -21.70 -16.36 -9.60
N LYS A 23 -21.13 -16.59 -8.42
CA LYS A 23 -21.89 -16.45 -7.19
C LYS A 23 -22.22 -14.98 -7.14
N GLU A 24 -23.43 -14.68 -7.61
CA GLU A 24 -24.09 -13.40 -7.46
C GLU A 24 -23.75 -12.93 -6.06
N VAL A 25 -22.98 -11.85 -5.99
CA VAL A 25 -22.60 -11.25 -4.72
C VAL A 25 -23.91 -10.75 -4.16
N VAL A 26 -24.51 -11.58 -3.31
CA VAL A 26 -25.64 -11.23 -2.47
C VAL A 26 -25.22 -9.92 -1.80
N GLN A 27 -25.83 -8.83 -2.23
CA GLN A 27 -25.70 -7.53 -1.59
C GLN A 27 -26.39 -7.65 -0.23
N VAL A 28 -25.70 -8.28 0.72
CA VAL A 28 -25.91 -8.02 2.13
C VAL A 28 -25.74 -6.51 2.25
N LYS A 29 -26.75 -5.82 2.79
CA LYS A 29 -26.75 -4.39 3.08
C LYS A 29 -25.60 -4.06 4.03
N GLY A 30 -24.39 -4.06 3.49
CA GLY A 30 -23.12 -3.88 4.18
C GLY A 30 -22.81 -2.40 4.23
N LYS A 31 -22.30 -1.96 5.38
CA LYS A 31 -21.72 -0.62 5.52
C LYS A 31 -20.73 -0.41 4.37
N THR A 32 -21.03 0.55 3.50
CA THR A 32 -20.07 1.03 2.51
C THR A 32 -18.83 1.50 3.26
N LEU A 33 -17.70 0.85 3.00
CA LEU A 33 -16.44 1.28 3.58
C LEU A 33 -16.13 2.69 3.06
N PRO A 34 -15.65 3.59 3.92
CA PRO A 34 -15.31 4.94 3.50
C PRO A 34 -14.24 4.91 2.41
N THR A 35 -14.59 5.47 1.26
CA THR A 35 -13.70 5.59 0.10
C THR A 35 -12.79 6.81 0.29
N LEU A 36 -11.48 6.62 0.10
CA LEU A 36 -10.53 7.73 0.08
C LEU A 36 -10.73 8.58 -1.19
N PRO A 37 -10.47 9.91 -1.13
CA PRO A 37 -10.55 10.77 -2.31
C PRO A 37 -9.40 10.57 -3.31
N LEU A 38 -8.35 9.84 -2.92
CA LEU A 38 -7.27 9.42 -3.83
C LEU A 38 -7.30 7.91 -4.03
N SER A 39 -6.88 7.45 -5.21
CA SER A 39 -6.66 6.03 -5.44
C SER A 39 -5.49 5.53 -4.58
N PRO A 40 -5.52 4.27 -4.13
CA PRO A 40 -4.43 3.66 -3.35
C PRO A 40 -3.04 3.86 -3.97
N GLU A 41 -2.94 3.80 -5.30
CA GLU A 41 -1.72 3.91 -6.07
C GLU A 41 -1.07 5.30 -5.93
N LYS A 42 -1.89 6.34 -5.80
CA LYS A 42 -1.40 7.71 -5.55
C LYS A 42 -0.83 7.87 -4.13
N VAL A 43 -1.27 7.06 -3.17
CA VAL A 43 -0.82 7.13 -1.77
C VAL A 43 0.38 6.20 -1.51
N LYS A 44 0.61 5.20 -2.37
CA LYS A 44 1.81 4.36 -2.29
C LYS A 44 3.03 5.13 -2.76
N GLY A 45 4.18 4.84 -2.17
CA GLY A 45 5.43 5.48 -2.53
C GLY A 45 6.45 5.50 -1.40
N THR A 46 7.57 6.16 -1.67
CA THR A 46 8.62 6.40 -0.68
C THR A 46 8.57 7.85 -0.23
N TYR A 47 8.59 8.05 1.08
CA TYR A 47 8.58 9.34 1.73
C TYR A 47 9.83 9.46 2.60
N SER A 48 10.57 10.56 2.49
CA SER A 48 11.77 10.77 3.28
C SER A 48 11.61 11.95 4.21
N GLY A 49 12.30 11.91 5.34
CA GLY A 49 12.33 13.02 6.29
C GLY A 49 13.42 12.84 7.34
N ASP A 50 13.36 13.66 8.38
CA ASP A 50 14.21 13.53 9.56
C ASP A 50 13.46 12.82 10.69
N PHE A 51 14.12 11.87 11.33
CA PHE A 51 13.64 11.24 12.56
C PHE A 51 14.73 11.29 13.62
N LYS A 52 14.47 12.12 14.65
CA LYS A 52 15.38 12.35 15.79
C LYS A 52 16.80 12.75 15.34
N GLY A 53 16.91 13.67 14.37
CA GLY A 53 18.18 14.21 13.89
C GLY A 53 18.94 13.28 12.94
N SER A 54 18.25 12.35 12.30
CA SER A 54 18.84 11.47 11.29
C SER A 54 17.86 11.14 10.17
N PRO A 55 18.33 10.99 8.92
CA PRO A 55 17.45 10.67 7.80
C PRO A 55 16.71 9.35 7.98
N ILE A 56 15.44 9.34 7.60
CA ILE A 56 14.59 8.15 7.54
C ILE A 56 13.85 8.11 6.20
N SER A 57 13.57 6.91 5.71
CA SER A 57 12.67 6.67 4.57
C SER A 57 11.52 5.78 5.01
N LEU A 58 10.29 6.14 4.66
CA LEU A 58 9.08 5.36 4.85
C LEU A 58 8.60 4.88 3.48
N VAL A 59 8.40 3.58 3.31
CA VAL A 59 7.90 2.98 2.07
C VAL A 59 6.50 2.46 2.31
N LEU A 60 5.49 3.05 1.66
CA LEU A 60 4.12 2.58 1.68
C LEU A 60 3.85 1.72 0.45
N ASN A 61 3.69 0.41 0.66
CA ASN A 61 3.46 -0.56 -0.41
C ASN A 61 2.03 -1.13 -0.41
N TYR A 62 1.27 -0.89 0.66
CA TYR A 62 -0.13 -1.30 0.78
C TYR A 62 -0.99 -0.14 1.27
N VAL A 63 -2.09 0.09 0.57
CA VAL A 63 -3.12 1.06 0.91
C VAL A 63 -4.46 0.43 0.55
N SER A 64 -5.40 0.43 1.47
CA SER A 64 -6.76 -0.05 1.25
C SER A 64 -7.72 0.64 2.21
N HIS A 65 -8.80 1.22 1.67
CA HIS A 65 -9.76 2.00 2.45
C HIS A 65 -9.05 3.02 3.36
N GLN A 66 -9.26 2.96 4.67
CA GLN A 66 -8.62 3.84 5.65
C GLN A 66 -7.37 3.22 6.29
N HIS A 67 -6.70 2.29 5.61
CA HIS A 67 -5.52 1.59 6.12
C HIS A 67 -4.32 1.74 5.18
N ALA A 68 -3.14 1.92 5.77
CA ALA A 68 -1.87 1.86 5.07
C ALA A 68 -0.87 1.01 5.85
N SER A 69 0.00 0.32 5.13
CA SER A 69 1.12 -0.41 5.71
C SER A 69 2.33 -0.39 4.79
N GLY A 70 3.47 -0.74 5.37
CA GLY A 70 4.76 -0.64 4.71
C GLY A 70 5.89 -0.88 5.69
N TYR A 71 6.99 -0.16 5.52
CA TYR A 71 8.14 -0.22 6.42
C TYR A 71 8.91 1.11 6.42
N ASN A 72 9.70 1.34 7.46
CA ASN A 72 10.73 2.37 7.44
C ASN A 72 12.11 1.75 7.22
N VAL A 73 13.03 2.59 6.75
CA VAL A 73 14.48 2.36 6.78
C VAL A 73 15.11 3.52 7.54
N HIS A 74 15.66 3.23 8.71
CA HIS A 74 16.34 4.19 9.58
C HIS A 74 17.72 3.65 9.96
N LYS A 75 18.79 4.39 9.63
CA LYS A 75 20.17 3.97 9.92
C LYS A 75 20.51 2.54 9.43
N GLY A 76 19.96 2.15 8.29
CA GLY A 76 20.15 0.82 7.69
C GLY A 76 19.27 -0.29 8.27
N LEU A 77 18.50 -0.02 9.33
CA LEU A 77 17.53 -0.96 9.90
C LEU A 77 16.17 -0.78 9.25
N MET A 78 15.50 -1.89 8.97
CA MET A 78 14.15 -1.91 8.40
C MET A 78 13.13 -2.39 9.42
N ARG A 79 12.04 -1.65 9.60
CA ARG A 79 10.97 -1.99 10.54
C ARG A 79 9.59 -1.79 9.92
N ASN A 80 8.69 -2.75 10.12
CA ASN A 80 7.34 -2.72 9.56
C ASN A 80 6.53 -1.56 10.13
N LEU A 81 5.63 -1.03 9.32
CA LEU A 81 4.69 0.01 9.68
C LEU A 81 3.27 -0.40 9.33
N SER A 82 2.33 -0.02 10.18
CA SER A 82 0.90 -0.19 9.94
C SER A 82 0.15 0.98 10.58
N GLY A 83 -0.97 1.37 9.98
CA GLY A 83 -1.76 2.44 10.55
C GLY A 83 -2.90 2.92 9.68
N ARG A 84 -3.40 4.11 9.99
CA ARG A 84 -4.68 4.61 9.45
C ARG A 84 -4.48 5.79 8.51
N ILE A 85 -5.42 5.93 7.58
CA ILE A 85 -5.52 7.06 6.66
C ILE A 85 -6.86 7.75 6.91
N ALA A 86 -6.82 9.06 7.13
CA ALA A 86 -8.00 9.91 7.24
C ALA A 86 -7.92 11.05 6.23
N PHE A 87 -9.05 11.43 5.64
CA PHE A 87 -9.15 12.67 4.88
C PHE A 87 -9.74 13.75 5.78
N ARG A 88 -9.01 14.86 5.96
CA ARG A 88 -9.39 16.00 6.79
C ARG A 88 -8.90 17.27 6.10
N GLU A 89 -9.76 18.27 5.99
CA GLU A 89 -9.36 19.62 5.53
C GLU A 89 -8.62 19.64 4.17
N GLY A 90 -9.04 18.80 3.22
CA GLY A 90 -8.41 18.73 1.89
C GLY A 90 -7.11 17.92 1.84
N LYS A 91 -6.64 17.40 2.97
CA LYS A 91 -5.39 16.64 3.09
C LYS A 91 -5.66 15.20 3.51
N LEU A 92 -4.80 14.30 3.03
CA LEU A 92 -4.71 12.96 3.58
C LEU A 92 -3.74 12.97 4.75
N GLN A 93 -4.23 12.57 5.91
CA GLN A 93 -3.46 12.36 7.11
C GLN A 93 -3.23 10.88 7.31
N LEU A 94 -1.96 10.48 7.42
CA LEU A 94 -1.56 9.12 7.70
C LEU A 94 -0.92 9.08 9.08
N GLU A 95 -1.38 8.16 9.91
CA GLU A 95 -0.80 7.85 11.21
C GLU A 95 -0.29 6.42 11.16
N LEU A 96 1.02 6.22 11.22
CA LEU A 96 1.68 4.93 11.10
C LEU A 96 2.50 4.66 12.36
N SER A 97 2.53 3.41 12.81
CA SER A 97 3.36 2.99 13.93
C SER A 97 4.12 1.71 13.59
N GLU A 98 5.30 1.58 14.18
CA GLU A 98 5.96 0.29 14.29
C GLU A 98 5.16 -0.64 15.21
N PRO A 99 5.21 -1.96 14.99
CA PRO A 99 4.59 -2.91 15.89
C PRO A 99 5.36 -2.97 17.21
N GLY A 100 4.62 -3.03 18.32
CA GLY A 100 5.20 -3.18 19.65
C GLY A 100 4.52 -2.28 20.67
N SER A 101 5.11 -2.26 21.86
CA SER A 101 4.71 -1.41 22.99
C SER A 101 5.92 -0.81 23.69
N ASN A 102 7.08 -0.79 23.02
CA ASN A 102 8.30 -0.22 23.55
C ASN A 102 8.29 1.30 23.31
N GLN A 103 8.79 2.07 24.28
CA GLN A 103 8.99 3.51 24.16
C GLN A 103 9.86 3.95 22.97
N PHE A 104 10.68 3.04 22.44
CA PHE A 104 11.53 3.30 21.28
C PHE A 104 10.83 3.02 19.94
N ASP A 105 9.60 2.48 19.95
CA ASP A 105 8.85 2.22 18.73
C ASP A 105 8.42 3.53 18.06
N GLY A 106 8.71 3.63 16.76
CA GLY A 106 8.45 4.83 15.98
C GLY A 106 6.95 5.06 15.71
N THR A 107 6.52 6.32 15.83
CA THR A 107 5.23 6.81 15.33
C THR A 107 5.47 7.89 14.30
N PHE A 108 4.72 7.86 13.20
CA PHE A 108 4.93 8.73 12.04
C PHE A 108 3.61 9.34 11.61
N SER A 109 3.60 10.66 11.45
CA SER A 109 2.47 11.40 10.91
C SER A 109 2.85 12.02 9.57
N LEU A 110 2.10 11.68 8.51
CA LEU A 110 2.29 12.27 7.18
C LEU A 110 1.04 13.07 6.80
N LEU A 111 1.27 14.24 6.20
CA LEU A 111 0.23 15.06 5.59
C LEU A 111 0.51 15.15 4.09
N LEU A 112 -0.35 14.54 3.29
CA LEU A 112 -0.28 14.57 1.84
C LEU A 112 -1.34 15.53 1.30
N ASP A 113 -0.88 16.50 0.51
CA ASP A 113 -1.77 17.39 -0.21
C ASP A 113 -2.33 16.67 -1.45
N THR A 114 -3.65 16.58 -1.54
CA THR A 114 -4.32 15.85 -2.63
C THR A 114 -4.12 16.51 -3.99
N ALA A 115 -3.78 17.80 -4.03
CA ALA A 115 -3.45 18.51 -5.27
C ALA A 115 -2.10 18.10 -5.86
N ILE A 116 -1.09 17.86 -5.00
CA ILE A 116 0.28 17.56 -5.42
C ILE A 116 0.40 16.11 -5.88
N THR A 117 -0.30 15.19 -5.21
CA THR A 117 -0.22 13.76 -5.52
C THR A 117 -0.82 13.40 -6.89
N SER A 118 -1.73 14.21 -7.42
CA SER A 118 -2.27 14.01 -8.78
C SER A 118 -1.26 14.33 -9.90
N ALA A 119 -0.15 15.00 -9.59
CA ALA A 119 0.88 15.38 -10.56
C ALA A 119 2.07 14.40 -10.64
N LEU A 120 2.09 13.34 -9.82
CA LEU A 120 3.23 12.41 -9.73
C LEU A 120 3.02 11.18 -10.60
N ASN A 121 3.57 11.25 -11.82
CA ASN A 121 3.71 10.11 -12.71
C ASN A 121 4.67 9.04 -12.13
N PRO A 122 4.40 7.74 -12.33
CA PRO A 122 5.09 6.62 -11.66
C PRO A 122 6.55 6.37 -12.07
N MET A 123 7.18 7.27 -12.84
CA MET A 123 8.56 7.10 -13.30
C MET A 123 9.50 8.25 -12.90
N ALA A 124 8.97 9.28 -12.22
CA ALA A 124 9.80 10.30 -11.59
C ALA A 124 10.08 9.89 -10.13
N PRO A 125 11.29 10.13 -9.59
CA PRO A 125 11.49 10.06 -8.14
C PRO A 125 10.42 10.95 -7.48
N ALA A 126 9.68 10.37 -6.53
CA ALA A 126 8.64 11.12 -5.82
C ALA A 126 9.28 12.39 -5.24
N PRO A 127 8.66 13.58 -5.39
CA PRO A 127 9.12 14.76 -4.68
C PRO A 127 9.14 14.42 -3.20
N ILE A 128 10.24 14.79 -2.56
CA ILE A 128 10.38 14.71 -1.12
C ILE A 128 9.20 15.49 -0.54
N PRO A 129 8.26 14.86 0.19
CA PRO A 129 7.29 15.65 0.95
C PRO A 129 8.09 16.51 1.91
N THR A 130 8.09 17.81 1.68
CA THR A 130 8.81 18.77 2.53
C THR A 130 8.08 19.01 3.86
N SER A 131 6.99 18.27 4.10
CA SER A 131 6.26 18.27 5.35
C SER A 131 7.15 17.65 6.44
N PRO A 132 7.47 18.40 7.52
CA PRO A 132 8.24 17.85 8.62
C PRO A 132 7.49 16.66 9.21
N ILE A 133 8.16 15.51 9.27
CA ILE A 133 7.74 14.39 10.12
C ILE A 133 7.92 14.90 11.55
N LEU A 134 6.86 15.45 12.15
CA LEU A 134 6.95 15.88 13.54
C LEU A 134 7.05 14.62 14.41
N PRO A 135 8.13 14.46 15.20
CA PRO A 135 8.10 13.51 16.29
C PRO A 135 7.03 13.96 17.28
N THR A 136 6.12 13.06 17.63
CA THR A 136 5.16 13.27 18.72
C THR A 136 5.94 13.59 20.00
N PRO A 137 5.56 14.62 20.78
CA PRO A 137 6.32 15.03 21.96
C PRO A 137 6.42 13.90 22.98
N ASP A 138 7.64 13.68 23.46
CA ASP A 138 8.01 12.74 24.50
C ASP A 138 7.23 13.02 25.79
N LYS A 139 6.33 12.11 26.19
CA LYS A 139 5.72 12.15 27.52
C LYS A 139 6.73 11.59 28.51
N ARG A 140 7.61 12.48 28.99
CA ARG A 140 8.39 12.28 30.21
C ARG A 140 7.50 12.16 31.45
#